data_AF-A0A927HAE6-F1
#
_entry.id   AF-A0A927HAE6-F1
#
_cell.length_a   1.000
_cell.length_b   1.000
_cell.length_c   1.000
_cell.angle_alpha   90.00
_cell.angle_beta   90.00
_cell.angle_gamma   90.00
#
_symmetry.space_group_name_H-M   'P 1'
#
loop_
_entity.id
_entity.type
_entity.pdbx_description
1 polymer ?
#
loop_
_entity_poly.entity_id
_entity_poly.type
_entity_poly.pdbx_seq_one_letter_code
_entity_poly.pdbx_strand_id
1 'polypeptide(L)'
;MENYNNEDVLAQYFDYMKSEEATVVFIVKNLIADVDTNRKWIDVVSFDSYGTRGDKIAFNYIVIELFDRKMFPKYPKGAEMRLKKAITWKTAHEDIAKQRTIGVKGIKFLITCKLFDKNRGKKETQLLPYWNEEYGGFDYTGRVKTTTIAKQFNLEPKWSYKITGVRKISDNQFKFIRKNYDSKIYPRILREKFVKINWFLDK
;
A
#
# COMPACT_ATOMS: atom_id res chain seq x y z
N MET A 1 -20.76 -6.93 -29.07
CA MET A 1 -20.05 -7.33 -27.85
C MET A 1 -18.60 -6.93 -28.06
N GLU A 2 -18.05 -6.02 -27.26
CA GLU A 2 -16.64 -5.64 -27.39
C GLU A 2 -15.77 -6.85 -27.02
N ASN A 3 -15.16 -7.48 -28.03
CA ASN A 3 -14.10 -8.45 -27.85
C ASN A 3 -12.87 -7.67 -27.40
N TYR A 4 -12.71 -7.48 -26.10
CA TYR A 4 -11.44 -7.04 -25.57
C TYR A 4 -10.40 -8.11 -25.87
N ASN A 5 -9.27 -7.69 -26.43
CA ASN A 5 -8.09 -8.51 -26.39
C ASN A 5 -7.71 -8.72 -24.91
N ASN A 6 -7.89 -9.93 -24.40
CA ASN A 6 -7.62 -10.25 -23.00
C ASN A 6 -6.15 -9.97 -22.63
N GLU A 7 -5.25 -10.06 -23.59
CA GLU A 7 -3.82 -9.78 -23.40
C GLU A 7 -3.57 -8.30 -23.09
N ASP A 8 -4.22 -7.39 -23.82
CA ASP A 8 -4.08 -5.95 -23.59
C ASP A 8 -4.60 -5.55 -22.20
N VAL A 9 -5.73 -6.11 -21.77
CA VAL A 9 -6.29 -5.87 -20.44
C VAL A 9 -5.38 -6.39 -19.34
N LEU A 10 -4.73 -7.55 -19.56
CA LEU A 10 -3.76 -8.10 -18.63
C LEU A 10 -2.49 -7.25 -18.54
N ALA A 11 -1.96 -6.78 -19.68
CA ALA A 11 -0.79 -5.92 -19.72
C ALA A 11 -1.01 -4.62 -18.91
N GLN A 12 -2.11 -3.93 -19.17
CA GLN A 12 -2.48 -2.72 -18.43
C GLN A 12 -2.66 -2.99 -16.94
N TYR A 13 -3.26 -4.13 -16.58
CA TYR A 13 -3.42 -4.52 -15.18
C TYR A 13 -2.08 -4.80 -14.49
N PHE A 14 -1.10 -5.39 -15.18
CA PHE A 14 0.24 -5.61 -14.63
C PHE A 14 1.01 -4.32 -14.39
N ASP A 15 0.84 -3.33 -15.26
CA ASP A 15 1.42 -2.00 -15.06
C ASP A 15 0.74 -1.29 -13.89
N TYR A 16 -0.60 -1.36 -13.80
CA TYR A 16 -1.35 -0.90 -12.64
C TYR A 16 -0.84 -1.54 -11.34
N MET A 17 -0.59 -2.86 -11.31
CA MET A 17 -0.10 -3.55 -10.10
C MET A 17 1.23 -3.00 -9.56
N LYS A 18 2.02 -2.31 -10.39
CA LYS A 18 3.29 -1.68 -10.00
C LYS A 18 3.13 -0.22 -9.57
N SER A 19 1.93 0.35 -9.69
CA SER A 19 1.69 1.76 -9.41
C SER A 19 1.44 2.05 -7.93
N GLU A 20 1.59 3.33 -7.57
CA GLU A 20 1.21 3.87 -6.27
C GLU A 20 -0.30 3.67 -6.02
N GLU A 21 -1.11 3.74 -7.06
CA GLU A 21 -2.57 3.54 -7.00
C GLU A 21 -2.93 2.15 -6.48
N ALA A 22 -2.29 1.10 -7.01
CA ALA A 22 -2.52 -0.27 -6.52
C ALA A 22 -2.11 -0.42 -5.05
N THR A 23 -1.04 0.26 -4.63
CA THR A 23 -0.60 0.28 -3.23
C THR A 23 -1.66 0.96 -2.34
N VAL A 24 -2.20 2.10 -2.77
CA VAL A 24 -3.26 2.81 -2.06
C VAL A 24 -4.52 1.94 -1.94
N VAL A 25 -4.97 1.33 -3.04
CA VAL A 25 -6.14 0.44 -3.05
C VAL A 25 -5.93 -0.74 -2.10
N PHE A 26 -4.73 -1.32 -2.05
CA PHE A 26 -4.38 -2.36 -1.08
C PHE A 26 -4.52 -1.88 0.37
N ILE A 27 -3.98 -0.70 0.70
CA ILE A 27 -4.07 -0.12 2.06
C ILE A 27 -5.53 0.05 2.46
N VAL A 28 -6.33 0.70 1.61
CA VAL A 28 -7.73 1.00 1.90
C VAL A 28 -8.53 -0.28 2.12
N LYS A 29 -8.38 -1.25 1.23
CA LYS A 29 -9.19 -2.47 1.25
C LYS A 29 -8.83 -3.43 2.37
N ASN A 30 -7.56 -3.53 2.74
CA ASN A 30 -7.08 -4.58 3.64
C ASN A 30 -6.71 -4.09 5.04
N LEU A 31 -6.45 -2.78 5.22
CA LEU A 31 -5.91 -2.24 6.48
C LEU A 31 -6.84 -1.26 7.19
N ILE A 32 -7.91 -0.81 6.53
CA ILE A 32 -8.85 0.17 7.09
C ILE A 32 -10.21 -0.48 7.30
N ALA A 33 -10.50 -0.89 8.54
CA ALA A 33 -11.80 -1.47 8.89
C ALA A 33 -12.96 -0.46 8.86
N ASP A 34 -12.67 0.82 9.18
CA ASP A 34 -13.67 1.88 9.32
C ASP A 34 -14.25 2.38 7.96
N VAL A 35 -13.71 1.92 6.85
CA VAL A 35 -14.13 2.30 5.50
C VAL A 35 -14.80 1.10 4.85
N ASP A 36 -16.13 1.12 4.78
CA ASP A 36 -16.86 0.06 4.12
C ASP A 36 -16.67 0.15 2.59
N THR A 37 -15.83 -0.74 2.08
CA THR A 37 -15.55 -0.89 0.65
C THR A 37 -16.42 -1.96 -0.02
N ASN A 38 -17.34 -2.59 0.74
CA ASN A 38 -18.23 -3.60 0.19
C ASN A 38 -19.17 -2.98 -0.86
N ARG A 39 -19.26 -3.65 -2.01
CA ARG A 39 -20.09 -3.19 -3.14
C ARG A 39 -19.77 -1.76 -3.60
N LYS A 40 -18.55 -1.28 -3.36
CA LYS A 40 -18.05 0.01 -3.84
C LYS A 40 -16.82 -0.16 -4.74
N TRP A 41 -16.59 0.84 -5.58
CA TRP A 41 -15.32 1.08 -6.27
C TRP A 41 -14.51 2.11 -5.50
N ILE A 42 -13.20 1.93 -5.47
CA ILE A 42 -12.25 2.83 -4.81
C ILE A 42 -11.55 3.60 -5.92
N ASP A 43 -11.67 4.92 -5.88
CA ASP A 43 -10.92 5.82 -6.76
C ASP A 43 -9.88 6.57 -5.93
N VAL A 44 -8.64 6.67 -6.42
CA VAL A 44 -7.55 7.37 -5.75
C VAL A 44 -7.45 8.77 -6.33
N VAL A 45 -7.89 9.77 -5.58
CA VAL A 45 -8.07 11.14 -6.12
C VAL A 45 -6.82 12.00 -5.91
N SER A 46 -6.10 11.78 -4.82
CA SER A 46 -4.88 12.53 -4.50
C SER A 46 -4.08 11.80 -3.43
N PHE A 47 -2.76 11.89 -3.49
CA PHE A 47 -1.89 11.47 -2.42
C PHE A 47 -0.61 12.31 -2.49
N ASP A 48 0.17 12.25 -1.42
CA ASP A 48 1.56 12.69 -1.43
C ASP A 48 2.46 11.66 -0.75
N SER A 49 3.70 11.56 -1.21
CA SER A 49 4.68 10.59 -0.72
C SER A 49 6.03 11.26 -0.44
N TYR A 50 6.78 10.72 0.51
CA TYR A 50 8.09 11.25 0.93
C TYR A 50 9.26 10.29 0.67
N GLY A 51 9.03 9.23 -0.11
CA GLY A 51 10.06 8.30 -0.56
C GLY A 51 9.65 6.84 -0.44
N THR A 52 10.64 5.95 -0.59
CA THR A 52 10.46 4.50 -0.54
C THR A 52 11.27 3.86 0.58
N ARG A 53 10.79 2.72 1.10
CA ARG A 53 11.53 1.84 2.00
C ARG A 53 11.37 0.40 1.52
N GLY A 54 12.45 -0.19 1.02
CA GLY A 54 12.37 -1.43 0.25
C GLY A 54 11.48 -1.24 -0.97
N ASP A 55 10.50 -2.14 -1.14
CA ASP A 55 9.51 -2.13 -2.22
C ASP A 55 8.28 -1.22 -1.95
N LYS A 56 8.25 -0.50 -0.82
CA LYS A 56 7.04 0.22 -0.35
C LYS A 56 7.21 1.73 -0.38
N ILE A 57 6.19 2.40 -0.90
CA ILE A 57 6.09 3.87 -0.89
C ILE A 57 5.60 4.33 0.49
N ALA A 58 6.19 5.42 0.98
CA ALA A 58 5.81 6.04 2.23
C ALA A 58 4.97 7.30 1.96
N PHE A 59 3.72 7.31 2.43
CA PHE A 59 2.74 8.36 2.16
C PHE A 59 2.70 9.40 3.28
N ASN A 60 2.60 10.67 2.92
CA ASN A 60 2.21 11.75 3.84
C ASN A 60 0.70 11.73 4.07
N TYR A 61 -0.08 11.67 2.99
CA TYR A 61 -1.53 11.51 3.04
C TYR A 61 -2.06 10.83 1.78
N ILE A 62 -3.28 10.31 1.88
CA ILE A 62 -4.04 9.69 0.79
C ILE A 62 -5.46 10.25 0.86
N VAL A 63 -6.03 10.60 -0.30
CA VAL A 63 -7.45 10.91 -0.48
C VAL A 63 -8.03 9.95 -1.50
N ILE A 64 -9.06 9.22 -1.06
CA ILE A 64 -9.85 8.35 -1.93
C ILE A 64 -11.28 8.88 -2.06
N GLU A 65 -11.97 8.40 -3.09
CA GLU A 65 -13.39 8.59 -3.31
C GLU A 65 -14.06 7.24 -3.57
N LEU A 66 -15.13 6.94 -2.84
CA LEU A 66 -15.88 5.70 -2.99
C LEU A 66 -17.13 5.91 -3.82
N PHE A 67 -17.28 5.08 -4.85
CA PHE A 67 -18.45 5.05 -5.73
C PHE A 67 -19.25 3.78 -5.54
N ASP A 68 -20.57 3.86 -5.62
CA ASP A 68 -21.40 2.66 -5.69
C ASP A 68 -21.17 1.93 -7.02
N ARG A 69 -21.15 0.60 -6.99
CA ARG A 69 -21.03 -0.18 -8.23
C ARG A 69 -22.32 -0.09 -9.04
N LYS A 70 -22.24 0.42 -10.27
CA LYS A 70 -23.33 0.42 -11.26
C LYS A 70 -23.06 -0.55 -12.39
N MET A 71 -21.79 -0.81 -12.69
CA MET A 71 -21.33 -1.86 -13.60
C MET A 71 -20.77 -3.04 -12.83
N PHE A 72 -20.93 -4.23 -13.40
CA PHE A 72 -20.41 -5.48 -12.85
C PHE A 72 -19.54 -6.17 -13.89
N PRO A 73 -18.36 -6.69 -13.50
CA PRO A 73 -17.47 -7.36 -14.43
C PRO A 73 -18.12 -8.63 -14.98
N LYS A 74 -18.02 -8.84 -16.28
CA LYS A 74 -18.47 -10.06 -16.96
C LYS A 74 -17.26 -10.94 -17.24
N TYR A 75 -17.18 -12.09 -16.59
CA TYR A 75 -16.03 -12.99 -16.72
C TYR A 75 -16.28 -14.05 -17.81
N PRO A 76 -15.31 -14.32 -18.70
CA PRO A 76 -15.36 -15.48 -19.58
C PRO A 76 -15.45 -16.79 -18.79
N LYS A 77 -16.12 -17.79 -19.35
CA LYS A 77 -16.20 -19.12 -18.76
C LYS A 77 -14.78 -19.71 -18.67
N GLY A 78 -14.42 -20.25 -17.51
CA GLY A 78 -13.08 -20.81 -17.28
C GLY A 78 -11.95 -19.78 -17.10
N ALA A 79 -12.26 -18.47 -17.07
CA ALA A 79 -11.22 -17.45 -16.90
C ALA A 79 -10.41 -17.64 -15.61
N GLU A 80 -9.09 -17.56 -15.76
CA GLU A 80 -8.14 -17.59 -14.65
C GLU A 80 -8.36 -16.41 -13.69
N MET A 81 -7.91 -16.59 -12.44
CA MET A 81 -8.04 -15.56 -11.40
C MET A 81 -7.36 -14.24 -11.80
N ARG A 82 -6.23 -14.29 -12.50
CA ARG A 82 -5.50 -13.08 -12.94
C ARG A 82 -6.35 -12.26 -13.93
N LEU A 83 -6.91 -12.91 -14.95
CA LEU A 83 -7.79 -12.25 -15.91
C LEU A 83 -9.06 -11.70 -15.23
N LYS A 84 -9.66 -12.44 -14.29
CA LYS A 84 -10.80 -11.94 -13.50
C LYS A 84 -10.48 -10.66 -12.73
N LYS A 85 -9.29 -10.56 -12.12
CA LYS A 85 -8.83 -9.34 -11.44
C LYS A 85 -8.65 -8.18 -12.42
N ALA A 86 -8.02 -8.42 -13.56
CA ALA A 86 -7.82 -7.43 -14.61
C ALA A 86 -9.15 -6.88 -15.16
N ILE A 87 -10.11 -7.77 -15.46
CA ILE A 87 -11.46 -7.38 -15.89
C ILE A 87 -12.16 -6.56 -14.79
N THR A 88 -12.05 -6.97 -13.52
CA THR A 88 -12.66 -6.23 -12.40
C THR A 88 -12.07 -4.83 -12.26
N TRP A 89 -10.74 -4.71 -12.35
CA TRP A 89 -10.04 -3.42 -12.32
C TRP A 89 -10.50 -2.51 -13.45
N LYS A 90 -10.56 -3.02 -14.68
CA LYS A 90 -11.01 -2.28 -15.86
C LYS A 90 -12.46 -1.83 -15.72
N THR A 91 -13.36 -2.75 -15.34
CA THR A 91 -14.78 -2.43 -15.10
C THR A 91 -14.94 -1.36 -14.02
N ALA A 92 -14.14 -1.39 -12.95
CA ALA A 92 -14.19 -0.38 -11.91
C ALA A 92 -13.84 1.01 -12.46
N HIS A 93 -12.76 1.12 -13.25
CA HIS A 93 -12.32 2.37 -13.86
C HIS A 93 -13.36 2.92 -14.85
N GLU A 94 -13.91 2.07 -15.71
CA GLU A 94 -14.96 2.45 -16.66
C GLU A 94 -16.24 2.92 -15.95
N ASP A 95 -16.65 2.24 -14.89
CA ASP A 95 -17.83 2.60 -14.11
C ASP A 95 -17.64 3.96 -13.43
N ILE A 96 -16.50 4.16 -12.75
CA ILE A 96 -16.17 5.44 -12.13
C ILE A 96 -16.14 6.54 -13.19
N ALA A 97 -15.50 6.33 -14.33
CA ALA A 97 -15.43 7.31 -15.41
C ALA A 97 -16.84 7.71 -15.90
N LYS A 98 -17.72 6.73 -16.16
CA LYS A 98 -19.12 6.99 -16.56
C LYS A 98 -19.92 7.70 -15.47
N GLN A 99 -19.72 7.37 -14.21
CA GLN A 99 -20.36 8.06 -13.10
C GLN A 99 -19.88 9.53 -13.01
N ARG A 100 -18.60 9.79 -13.27
CA ARG A 100 -18.05 11.15 -13.31
C ARG A 100 -18.60 11.98 -14.46
N THR A 101 -18.80 11.40 -15.65
CA THR A 101 -19.35 12.15 -16.80
C THR A 101 -20.79 12.64 -16.56
N ILE A 102 -21.59 11.90 -15.79
CA ILE A 102 -22.94 12.30 -15.38
C ILE A 102 -22.96 13.14 -14.08
N GLY A 103 -21.80 13.50 -13.53
CA GLY A 103 -21.67 14.38 -12.38
C GLY A 103 -21.86 13.72 -11.01
N VAL A 104 -21.87 12.38 -10.92
CA VAL A 104 -21.93 11.68 -9.63
C VAL A 104 -20.64 11.93 -8.85
N LYS A 105 -20.80 12.22 -7.55
CA LYS A 105 -19.69 12.36 -6.61
C LYS A 105 -19.78 11.27 -5.57
N GLY A 106 -18.65 10.61 -5.33
CA GLY A 106 -18.52 9.59 -4.33
C GLY A 106 -18.23 10.16 -2.94
N ILE A 107 -18.15 9.25 -1.96
CA ILE A 107 -17.80 9.60 -0.58
C ILE A 107 -16.29 9.70 -0.46
N LYS A 108 -15.78 10.87 -0.04
CA LYS A 108 -14.34 11.09 0.10
C LYS A 108 -13.82 10.77 1.49
N PHE A 109 -12.66 10.15 1.54
CA PHE A 109 -11.93 9.89 2.78
C PHE A 109 -10.49 10.41 2.68
N LEU A 110 -10.07 11.12 3.71
CA LEU A 110 -8.68 11.43 3.99
C LEU A 110 -8.10 10.35 4.90
N ILE A 111 -6.94 9.86 4.53
CA ILE A 111 -6.22 8.79 5.23
C ILE A 111 -4.78 9.23 5.44
N THR A 112 -4.29 9.00 6.65
CA THR A 112 -2.86 9.11 6.97
C THR A 112 -2.36 7.76 7.46
N CYS A 113 -1.16 7.37 7.04
CA CYS A 113 -0.55 6.13 7.48
C CYS A 113 0.96 6.32 7.62
N LYS A 114 1.61 5.42 8.36
CA LYS A 114 3.06 5.37 8.48
C LYS A 114 3.60 4.02 8.05
N LEU A 115 4.74 4.05 7.37
CA LEU A 115 5.50 2.85 7.04
C LEU A 115 6.41 2.51 8.23
N PHE A 116 6.37 1.27 8.71
CA PHE A 116 7.20 0.82 9.82
C PHE A 116 7.78 -0.57 9.54
N ASP A 117 8.97 -0.81 10.06
CA ASP A 117 9.62 -2.11 9.97
C ASP A 117 9.12 -3.04 11.08
N LYS A 118 8.47 -4.15 10.70
CA LYS A 118 7.97 -5.19 11.62
C LYS A 118 9.09 -5.98 12.30
N ASN A 119 10.28 -5.94 11.73
CA ASN A 119 11.47 -6.62 12.22
C ASN A 119 12.41 -5.68 12.98
N ARG A 120 12.03 -4.41 13.16
CA ARG A 120 12.84 -3.44 13.88
C ARG A 120 13.19 -3.96 15.28
N GLY A 121 14.48 -4.09 15.54
CA GLY A 121 15.03 -4.55 16.82
C GLY A 121 14.91 -6.06 17.06
N LYS A 122 14.37 -6.83 16.11
CA LYS A 122 14.36 -8.29 16.18
C LYS A 122 15.68 -8.84 15.66
N LYS A 123 16.16 -9.87 16.34
CA LYS A 123 17.38 -10.58 16.00
C LYS A 123 17.07 -12.05 15.74
N GLU A 124 17.84 -12.66 14.87
CA GLU A 124 17.91 -14.11 14.73
C GLU A 124 19.27 -14.61 15.18
N THR A 125 19.27 -15.82 15.73
CA THR A 125 20.52 -16.50 16.07
C THR A 125 20.83 -17.46 14.95
N GLN A 126 21.96 -17.23 14.27
CA GLN A 126 22.49 -18.17 13.30
C GLN A 126 23.62 -18.96 13.94
N LEU A 127 23.57 -20.27 13.72
CA LEU A 127 24.60 -21.21 14.09
C LEU A 127 25.61 -21.25 12.94
N LEU A 128 26.77 -20.64 13.14
CA LEU A 128 27.80 -20.53 12.11
C LEU A 128 28.96 -21.48 12.41
N PRO A 129 29.51 -22.14 11.38
CA PRO A 129 30.71 -22.94 11.55
C PRO A 129 31.86 -22.05 12.05
N TYR A 130 32.56 -22.53 13.05
CA TYR A 130 33.67 -21.87 13.72
C TYR A 130 34.92 -22.71 13.53
N TRP A 131 35.95 -22.07 13.00
CA TRP A 131 37.27 -22.69 12.81
C TRP A 131 37.94 -22.86 14.17
N ASN A 132 38.24 -24.11 14.56
CA ASN A 132 38.99 -24.39 15.77
C ASN A 132 40.49 -24.40 15.45
N GLU A 133 41.23 -23.41 15.95
CA GLU A 133 42.68 -23.31 15.74
C GLU A 133 43.47 -24.45 16.39
N GLU A 134 43.01 -24.99 17.53
CA GLU A 134 43.69 -26.12 18.21
C GLU A 134 43.66 -27.41 17.39
N TYR A 135 42.62 -27.58 16.56
CA TYR A 135 42.43 -28.75 15.70
C TYR A 135 42.70 -28.48 14.21
N GLY A 136 43.00 -27.24 13.83
CA GLY A 136 43.25 -26.85 12.44
C GLY A 136 42.09 -27.14 11.48
N GLY A 137 40.83 -27.07 11.95
CA GLY A 137 39.68 -27.44 11.13
C GLY A 137 38.30 -27.22 11.75
N PHE A 138 37.26 -27.51 10.95
CA PHE A 138 35.89 -27.67 11.41
C PHE A 138 35.67 -29.12 11.84
N ASP A 139 35.40 -29.37 13.13
CA ASP A 139 35.03 -30.70 13.64
C ASP A 139 33.53 -30.95 13.46
N TYR A 140 33.19 -31.92 12.61
CA TYR A 140 31.82 -32.42 12.38
C TYR A 140 31.55 -33.75 13.11
N THR A 141 32.48 -34.24 13.94
CA THR A 141 32.45 -35.58 14.54
C THR A 141 31.73 -35.66 15.90
N GLY A 142 31.45 -34.52 16.53
CA GLY A 142 30.68 -34.43 17.79
C GLY A 142 31.45 -34.84 19.04
N ARG A 143 32.78 -34.99 18.96
CA ARG A 143 33.63 -35.46 20.07
C ARG A 143 34.18 -34.34 20.97
N VAL A 144 34.11 -33.07 20.53
CA VAL A 144 34.50 -31.88 21.32
C VAL A 144 33.38 -30.82 21.32
N LYS A 145 33.46 -29.83 22.23
CA LYS A 145 32.48 -28.72 22.34
C LYS A 145 32.38 -27.98 20.99
N THR A 146 31.28 -28.26 20.29
CA THR A 146 30.75 -27.67 19.05
C THR A 146 31.59 -26.62 18.33
N THR A 147 31.91 -26.93 17.07
CA THR A 147 32.46 -26.03 16.02
C THR A 147 31.43 -25.06 15.47
N THR A 148 30.48 -24.65 16.29
CA THR A 148 29.39 -23.81 15.87
C THR A 148 29.18 -22.72 16.89
N ILE A 149 29.38 -21.48 16.46
CA ILE A 149 29.14 -20.32 17.30
C ILE A 149 27.76 -19.74 16.98
N ALA A 150 26.99 -19.49 18.02
CA ALA A 150 25.75 -18.74 17.92
C ALA A 150 26.08 -17.26 17.75
N LYS A 151 25.84 -16.70 16.56
CA LYS A 151 25.91 -15.25 16.32
C LYS A 151 24.51 -14.70 16.15
N GLN A 152 24.26 -13.54 16.76
CA GLN A 152 23.02 -12.82 16.60
C GLN A 152 23.13 -11.82 15.45
N PHE A 153 22.22 -11.90 14.50
CA PHE A 153 22.08 -10.97 13.38
C PHE A 153 20.77 -10.22 13.51
N ASN A 154 20.75 -8.97 13.06
CA ASN A 154 19.48 -8.26 12.92
C ASN A 154 18.68 -8.89 11.79
N LEU A 155 17.38 -9.07 11.99
CA LEU A 155 16.50 -9.52 10.91
C LEU A 155 16.42 -8.46 9.82
N GLU A 156 16.34 -8.92 8.57
CA GLU A 156 16.10 -8.04 7.42
C GLU A 156 14.79 -7.24 7.60
N PRO A 157 14.76 -5.94 7.22
CA PRO A 157 13.58 -5.12 7.39
C PRO A 157 12.35 -5.68 6.68
N LYS A 158 11.21 -5.72 7.39
CA LYS A 158 9.91 -6.12 6.82
C LYS A 158 8.92 -4.97 6.95
N TRP A 159 8.90 -4.12 5.92
CA TRP A 159 8.07 -2.91 5.88
C TRP A 159 6.57 -3.22 5.82
N SER A 160 5.79 -2.48 6.60
CA SER A 160 4.32 -2.60 6.65
C SER A 160 3.67 -1.26 7.02
N TYR A 161 2.41 -1.09 6.63
CA TYR A 161 1.66 0.13 6.89
C TYR A 161 0.92 0.04 8.23
N LYS A 162 0.95 1.13 8.99
CA LYS A 162 0.09 1.37 10.15
C LYS A 162 -0.76 2.61 9.88
N ILE A 163 -2.07 2.44 9.86
CA ILE A 163 -3.01 3.55 9.73
C ILE A 163 -2.90 4.44 10.98
N THR A 164 -2.82 5.76 10.77
CA THR A 164 -2.71 6.75 11.85
C THR A 164 -3.93 7.66 11.93
N GLY A 165 -4.73 7.74 10.86
CA GLY A 165 -5.96 8.51 10.86
C GLY A 165 -6.82 8.21 9.63
N VAL A 166 -8.13 8.22 9.83
CA VAL A 166 -9.14 8.12 8.77
C VAL A 166 -10.26 9.10 9.07
N ARG A 167 -10.61 9.93 8.08
CA ARG A 167 -11.71 10.91 8.21
C ARG A 167 -12.48 11.01 6.90
N LYS A 168 -13.80 10.93 6.98
CA LYS A 168 -14.68 11.35 5.87
C LYS A 168 -14.53 12.87 5.70
N ILE A 169 -14.37 13.32 4.46
CA ILE A 169 -14.19 14.74 4.13
C ILE A 169 -15.20 15.21 3.08
N SER A 170 -15.53 16.50 3.12
CA SER A 170 -16.33 17.18 2.10
C SER A 170 -15.47 17.64 0.92
N ASP A 171 -16.11 17.95 -0.21
CA ASP A 171 -15.43 18.56 -1.37
C ASP A 171 -14.72 19.88 -1.01
N ASN A 172 -15.29 20.67 -0.10
CA ASN A 172 -14.68 21.94 0.35
C ASN A 172 -13.42 21.69 1.16
N GLN A 173 -13.42 20.68 2.04
CA GLN A 173 -12.20 20.26 2.74
C GLN A 173 -11.16 19.72 1.76
N PHE A 174 -11.57 18.93 0.76
CA PHE A 174 -10.64 18.46 -0.26
C PHE A 174 -10.00 19.60 -1.05
N LYS A 175 -10.80 20.60 -1.48
CA LYS A 175 -10.29 21.82 -2.12
C LYS A 175 -9.33 22.59 -1.21
N PHE A 176 -9.65 22.68 0.08
CA PHE A 176 -8.79 23.32 1.08
C PHE A 176 -7.44 22.61 1.17
N ILE A 177 -7.42 21.28 1.26
CA ILE A 177 -6.19 20.48 1.29
C ILE A 177 -5.33 20.79 0.07
N ARG A 178 -5.89 20.71 -1.14
CA ARG A 178 -5.13 20.99 -2.37
C ARG A 178 -4.57 22.41 -2.41
N LYS A 179 -5.34 23.41 -1.97
CA LYS A 179 -4.91 24.82 -1.99
C LYS A 179 -3.83 25.14 -0.94
N ASN A 180 -3.86 24.46 0.20
CA ASN A 180 -2.99 24.78 1.34
C ASN A 180 -1.86 23.76 1.53
N TYR A 181 -1.75 22.74 0.67
CA TYR A 181 -0.77 21.67 0.86
C TYR A 181 0.65 22.23 0.90
N ASP A 182 1.09 22.88 -0.16
CA ASP A 182 2.47 23.37 -0.27
C ASP A 182 2.77 24.55 0.65
N SER A 183 1.77 25.40 0.93
CA SER A 183 1.96 26.64 1.68
C SER A 183 1.86 26.48 3.20
N LYS A 184 1.07 25.52 3.69
CA LYS A 184 0.81 25.35 5.13
C LYS A 184 1.10 23.94 5.64
N ILE A 185 0.63 22.91 4.93
CA ILE A 185 0.64 21.54 5.44
C ILE A 185 2.03 20.92 5.29
N TYR A 186 2.61 20.95 4.09
CA TYR A 186 3.90 20.34 3.79
C TYR A 186 5.06 20.97 4.60
N PRO A 187 5.18 22.30 4.75
CA PRO A 187 6.21 22.90 5.60
C PRO A 187 6.10 22.45 7.06
N ARG A 188 4.87 22.23 7.55
CA ARG A 188 4.63 21.71 8.89
C ARG A 188 5.07 20.24 9.01
N ILE A 189 4.82 19.42 8.00
CA ILE A 189 5.29 18.03 7.94
C ILE A 189 6.83 17.99 8.00
N LEU A 190 7.52 18.84 7.24
CA LEU A 190 8.99 18.91 7.26
C LEU A 190 9.54 19.29 8.63
N ARG A 191 8.89 20.25 9.31
CA ARG A 191 9.30 20.73 10.65
C ARG A 191 9.04 19.69 11.74
N GLU A 192 7.85 19.10 11.77
CA GLU A 192 7.43 18.22 12.86
C GLU A 192 7.81 16.75 12.62
N LYS A 193 8.15 16.36 11.39
CA LYS A 193 8.57 15.00 10.99
C LYS A 193 7.56 13.88 11.28
N PHE A 194 6.30 14.25 11.51
CA PHE A 194 5.16 13.32 11.57
C PHE A 194 3.93 14.01 10.98
N VAL A 195 2.87 13.24 10.73
CA VAL A 195 1.61 13.75 10.15
C VAL A 195 0.45 13.51 11.12
N LYS A 196 -0.34 14.55 11.39
CA LYS A 196 -1.63 14.44 12.08
C LYS A 196 -2.75 14.77 11.11
N ILE A 197 -3.79 13.94 11.10
CA ILE A 197 -4.92 14.08 10.18
C ILE A 197 -5.66 15.41 10.33
N ASN A 198 -5.69 16.00 11.53
CA ASN A 198 -6.38 17.27 11.78
C ASN A 198 -5.73 18.46 11.04
N TRP A 199 -4.43 18.40 10.72
CA TRP A 199 -3.75 19.49 10.00
C TRP A 199 -4.32 19.76 8.60
N PHE A 200 -5.02 18.78 8.04
CA PHE A 200 -5.68 18.86 6.75
C PHE A 200 -7.11 19.42 6.85
N LEU A 201 -7.63 19.57 8.06
CA LEU A 201 -9.01 19.94 8.36
C LEU A 201 -9.12 21.28 9.08
N ASP A 202 -8.04 21.73 9.73
CA ASP A 202 -7.94 23.01 10.41
C ASP A 202 -8.08 24.17 9.39
N LYS A 203 -9.11 25.00 9.56
CA LYS A 203 -9.37 26.19 8.71
C LYS A 203 -8.44 27.34 9.06
#